data_AF-A0A412ASK7-F1
#
_entry.id   AF-A0A412ASK7-F1
#
_cell.length_a   1.000
_cell.length_b   1.000
_cell.length_c   1.000
_cell.angle_alpha   90.00
_cell.angle_beta   90.00
_cell.angle_gamma   90.00
#
_symmetry.space_group_name_H-M   'P 1'
#
loop_
_entity.id
_entity.type
_entity.pdbx_description
1 polymer ?
#
loop_
_entity_poly.entity_id
_entity_poly.type
_entity_poly.pdbx_seq_one_letter_code
_entity_poly.pdbx_strand_id
1 'polypeptide(L)'
;MVPILRRGEISPTLAQFRLYWFVALDMERQKTRRKIDLMRPEGDPRRERALYCMGRQEEVLDRAYADMREMAPTVGERAVEVITAHYLEGEDWHDLSARIGIAYDKCKKIAYRAFREYDAAT
;
A
#
# COMPACT_ATOMS: atom_id res chain seq x y z
N MET A 1 6.27 3.84 27.76
CA MET A 1 7.70 3.80 27.36
C MET A 1 7.68 3.49 25.87
N VAL A 2 7.92 4.48 25.03
CA VAL A 2 7.80 4.33 23.57
C VAL A 2 8.99 3.52 23.05
N PRO A 3 8.80 2.43 22.29
CA PRO A 3 9.90 1.72 21.69
C PRO A 3 10.50 2.60 20.57
N ILE A 4 11.65 3.20 20.86
CA ILE A 4 12.48 3.83 19.83
C ILE A 4 13.08 2.68 19.00
N LEU A 5 12.63 2.54 17.74
CA LEU A 5 13.23 1.59 16.79
C LEU A 5 14.75 1.74 16.78
N ARG A 6 15.47 0.65 17.03
CA ARG A 6 16.94 0.66 17.01
C ARG A 6 17.42 0.82 15.58
N ARG A 7 18.61 1.41 15.42
CA ARG A 7 19.27 1.60 14.12
C ARG A 7 19.46 0.23 13.44
N GLY A 8 18.66 -0.05 12.41
CA GLY A 8 18.68 -1.32 11.66
C GLY A 8 17.38 -2.13 11.74
N GLU A 9 16.45 -1.80 12.61
CA GLU A 9 15.11 -2.40 12.65
C GLU A 9 14.25 -1.80 11.53
N ILE A 10 13.65 -2.68 10.71
CA ILE A 10 12.69 -2.26 9.69
C ILE A 10 11.40 -1.88 10.42
N SER A 11 10.95 -0.65 10.20
CA SER A 11 9.64 -0.15 10.64
C SER A 11 8.54 -1.21 10.36
N PRO A 12 7.82 -1.70 11.40
CA PRO A 12 6.71 -2.64 11.20
C PRO A 12 5.66 -2.10 10.24
N THR A 13 5.31 -0.82 10.36
CA THR A 13 4.38 -0.16 9.43
C THR A 13 4.92 -0.15 8.00
N LEU A 14 6.20 0.17 7.79
CA LEU A 14 6.82 0.08 6.46
C LEU A 14 6.76 -1.35 5.88
N ALA A 15 7.00 -2.37 6.70
CA ALA A 15 6.90 -3.76 6.26
C ALA A 15 5.47 -4.11 5.81
N GLN A 16 4.47 -3.64 6.56
CA GLN A 16 3.06 -3.79 6.22
C GLN A 16 2.70 -3.08 4.91
N PHE A 17 3.14 -1.83 4.71
CA PHE A 17 2.88 -1.09 3.47
C PHE A 17 3.57 -1.70 2.24
N ARG A 18 4.73 -2.34 2.42
CA ARG A 18 5.35 -3.14 1.36
C ARG A 18 4.50 -4.36 0.99
N LEU A 19 3.90 -5.04 1.96
CA LEU A 19 2.97 -6.14 1.68
C LEU A 19 1.75 -5.64 0.90
N TYR A 20 1.17 -4.50 1.28
CA TYR A 20 0.08 -3.88 0.52
C TYR A 20 0.47 -3.56 -0.92
N TRP A 21 1.65 -2.99 -1.12
CA TRP A 21 2.17 -2.72 -2.45
C TRP A 21 2.35 -3.98 -3.30
N PHE A 22 2.86 -5.07 -2.70
CA PHE A 22 2.92 -6.36 -3.39
C PHE A 22 1.54 -6.88 -3.80
N VAL A 23 0.54 -6.75 -2.93
CA VAL A 23 -0.84 -7.17 -3.23
C VAL A 23 -1.45 -6.31 -4.33
N ALA A 24 -1.26 -4.98 -4.30
CA ALA A 24 -1.73 -4.08 -5.35
C ALA A 24 -1.10 -4.42 -6.71
N LEU A 25 0.21 -4.63 -6.75
CA LEU A 25 0.92 -5.04 -7.97
C LEU A 25 0.48 -6.42 -8.47
N ASP A 26 0.27 -7.37 -7.56
CA ASP A 26 -0.16 -8.71 -7.91
C ASP A 26 -1.61 -8.70 -8.43
N MET A 27 -2.50 -7.92 -7.83
CA MET A 27 -3.89 -7.78 -8.27
C MET A 27 -3.97 -7.25 -9.72
N GLU A 28 -3.19 -6.24 -10.08
CA GLU A 28 -3.12 -5.73 -11.46
C GLU A 28 -2.61 -6.80 -12.45
N ARG A 29 -1.61 -7.59 -12.05
CA ARG A 29 -1.11 -8.72 -12.85
C ARG A 29 -2.15 -9.85 -12.95
N GLN A 30 -2.88 -10.12 -11.88
CA GLN A 30 -3.88 -11.17 -11.81
C GLN A 30 -5.12 -10.84 -12.63
N LYS A 31 -5.62 -9.59 -12.61
CA LYS A 31 -6.71 -9.13 -13.50
C LYS A 31 -6.39 -9.43 -14.96
N THR A 32 -5.15 -9.16 -15.37
CA THR A 32 -4.68 -9.44 -16.73
C THR A 32 -4.61 -10.94 -17.02
N ARG A 33 -4.02 -11.74 -16.12
CA ARG A 33 -3.82 -13.19 -16.31
C ARG A 33 -5.10 -14.01 -16.22
N ARG A 34 -6.01 -13.65 -15.31
CA ARG A 34 -7.25 -14.39 -15.03
C ARG A 34 -8.41 -13.93 -15.90
N LYS A 35 -8.20 -13.01 -16.84
CA LYS A 35 -9.24 -12.50 -17.74
C LYS A 35 -10.02 -13.64 -18.43
N ILE A 36 -9.31 -14.71 -18.84
CA ILE A 36 -9.93 -15.90 -19.44
C ILE A 36 -10.83 -16.63 -18.44
N ASP A 37 -10.37 -16.81 -17.20
CA ASP A 37 -11.16 -17.50 -16.16
C ASP A 37 -12.36 -16.66 -15.71
N LEU A 38 -12.24 -15.33 -15.71
CA LEU A 38 -13.34 -14.41 -15.39
C LEU A 38 -14.44 -14.38 -16.47
N MET A 39 -14.13 -14.72 -17.72
CA MET A 39 -15.12 -14.83 -18.81
C MET A 39 -15.91 -16.14 -18.78
N ARG A 40 -15.57 -17.09 -17.90
CA ARG A 40 -16.28 -18.38 -17.81
C ARG A 40 -17.70 -18.19 -17.25
N PRO A 41 -18.62 -19.14 -17.52
CA PRO A 41 -19.98 -19.08 -16.98
C PRO A 41 -20.03 -19.05 -15.45
N GLU A 42 -21.15 -18.58 -14.91
CA GLU A 42 -21.43 -18.68 -13.47
C GLU A 42 -21.50 -20.15 -13.04
N GLY A 43 -20.97 -20.46 -11.85
CA GLY A 43 -20.84 -21.84 -11.38
C GLY A 43 -19.62 -22.60 -11.90
N ASP A 44 -18.80 -22.02 -12.80
CA ASP A 44 -17.50 -22.63 -13.16
C ASP A 44 -16.52 -22.49 -11.97
N PRO A 45 -15.98 -23.59 -11.42
CA PRO A 45 -15.08 -23.55 -10.27
C PRO A 45 -13.82 -22.69 -10.47
N ARG A 46 -13.36 -22.53 -11.71
CA ARG A 46 -12.20 -21.67 -12.03
C ARG A 46 -12.57 -20.20 -11.93
N ARG A 47 -13.78 -19.81 -12.34
CA ARG A 47 -14.28 -18.44 -12.17
C ARG A 47 -14.49 -18.12 -10.70
N GLU A 48 -15.14 -19.01 -9.96
CA GLU A 48 -15.36 -18.83 -8.51
C GLU A 48 -14.05 -18.68 -7.76
N ARG A 49 -13.06 -19.53 -8.06
CA ARG A 49 -11.72 -19.41 -7.47
C ARG A 49 -11.02 -18.10 -7.85
N ALA A 50 -11.20 -17.62 -9.09
CA ALA A 50 -10.65 -16.34 -9.51
C ALA A 50 -11.27 -15.17 -8.74
N LEU A 51 -12.60 -15.14 -8.63
CA LEU A 51 -13.33 -14.12 -7.87
C LEU A 51 -12.98 -14.16 -6.37
N TYR A 52 -12.91 -15.35 -5.77
CA TYR A 52 -12.50 -15.50 -4.37
C TYR A 52 -11.10 -14.95 -4.10
N CYS A 53 -10.12 -15.27 -4.96
CA CYS A 53 -8.78 -14.73 -4.81
C CYS A 53 -8.76 -13.20 -4.94
N MET A 54 -9.50 -12.64 -5.89
CA MET A 54 -9.60 -11.19 -6.07
C MET A 54 -10.28 -10.51 -4.88
N GLY A 55 -11.38 -11.06 -4.37
CA GLY A 55 -12.06 -10.51 -3.19
C GLY A 55 -11.16 -10.49 -1.94
N ARG A 56 -10.34 -11.53 -1.73
CA ARG A 56 -9.34 -11.53 -0.64
C ARG A 56 -8.26 -10.46 -0.82
N GLN A 57 -7.90 -10.12 -2.06
CA GLN A 57 -6.95 -9.04 -2.33
C GLN A 57 -7.60 -7.66 -2.13
N GLU A 58 -8.86 -7.50 -2.53
CA GLU A 58 -9.66 -6.31 -2.28
C GLU A 58 -9.78 -6.03 -0.79
N GLU A 59 -10.09 -7.04 0.03
CA GLU A 59 -10.12 -6.91 1.50
C GLU A 59 -8.80 -6.39 2.09
N VAL A 60 -7.66 -6.82 1.53
CA VAL A 60 -6.33 -6.36 1.96
C VAL A 60 -6.10 -4.90 1.57
N LEU A 61 -6.54 -4.48 0.39
CA LEU A 61 -6.45 -3.08 -0.04
C LEU A 61 -7.40 -2.17 0.75
N ASP A 62 -8.61 -2.62 1.05
CA ASP A 62 -9.55 -1.91 1.92
C ASP A 62 -8.94 -1.69 3.31
N ARG A 63 -8.27 -2.72 3.85
CA ARG A 63 -7.52 -2.58 5.10
C ARG A 63 -6.38 -1.57 4.98
N ALA A 64 -5.65 -1.57 3.87
CA ALA A 64 -4.59 -0.61 3.63
C ALA A 64 -5.09 0.84 3.64
N TYR A 65 -6.25 1.10 3.01
CA TYR A 65 -6.89 2.42 3.05
C TYR A 65 -7.42 2.78 4.45
N ALA A 66 -7.89 1.81 5.22
CA ALA A 66 -8.28 2.02 6.62
C ALA A 66 -7.07 2.43 7.48
N ASP A 67 -5.95 1.72 7.35
CA ASP A 67 -4.71 2.03 8.06
C ASP A 67 -4.19 3.43 7.68
N MET A 68 -4.31 3.84 6.41
CA MET A 68 -3.96 5.22 5.98
C MET A 68 -4.81 6.30 6.68
N ARG A 69 -6.12 6.06 6.83
CA ARG A 69 -6.99 6.98 7.57
C ARG A 69 -6.64 7.03 9.05
N GLU A 70 -6.24 5.90 9.62
CA GLU A 70 -5.80 5.82 11.02
C GLU A 70 -4.46 6.53 11.25
N MET A 71 -3.55 6.48 10.27
CA MET A 71 -2.25 7.17 10.35
C MET A 71 -2.37 8.69 10.23
N ALA A 72 -3.35 9.21 9.47
CA ALA A 72 -3.46 10.62 9.11
C ALA A 72 -3.41 11.60 10.30
N PRO A 73 -4.11 11.37 11.43
CA PRO A 73 -4.01 12.23 12.62
C PRO A 73 -2.61 12.32 13.23
N THR A 74 -1.79 11.28 13.09
CA THR A 74 -0.46 11.20 13.72
C THR A 74 0.62 11.81 12.83
N VAL A 75 0.62 11.48 11.53
CA VAL A 75 1.72 11.84 10.62
C VAL A 75 1.37 12.97 9.65
N GLY A 76 0.09 13.37 9.62
CA GLY A 76 -0.45 14.39 8.75
C GLY A 76 -0.85 13.89 7.36
N GLU A 77 -1.89 14.50 6.81
CA GLU A 77 -2.50 14.19 5.51
C GLU A 77 -1.48 14.15 4.37
N ARG A 78 -0.53 15.09 4.36
CA ARG A 78 0.48 15.16 3.30
C ARG A 78 1.39 13.94 3.26
N ALA A 79 1.71 13.37 4.40
CA ALA A 79 2.52 12.16 4.44
C ALA A 79 1.71 10.93 3.99
N VAL A 80 0.44 10.86 4.40
CA VAL A 80 -0.49 9.82 3.97
C VAL A 80 -0.74 9.86 2.46
N GLU A 81 -0.87 11.05 1.87
CA GLU A 81 -0.97 11.23 0.41
C GLU A 81 0.25 10.63 -0.32
N VAL A 82 1.47 10.93 0.16
CA VAL A 82 2.71 10.40 -0.43
C VAL A 82 2.78 8.88 -0.29
N ILE A 83 2.41 8.33 0.88
CA ILE A 83 2.44 6.88 1.12
C ILE A 83 1.40 6.18 0.24
N THR A 84 0.18 6.71 0.17
CA THR A 84 -0.92 6.15 -0.62
C THR A 84 -0.54 6.10 -2.10
N ALA A 85 -0.09 7.22 -2.65
CA ALA A 85 0.29 7.32 -4.05
C ALA A 85 1.38 6.31 -4.44
N HIS A 86 2.41 6.18 -3.61
CA HIS A 86 3.50 5.24 -3.92
C HIS A 86 3.13 3.77 -3.66
N TYR A 87 2.62 3.45 -2.47
CA TYR A 87 2.46 2.06 -2.02
C TYR A 87 1.13 1.44 -2.43
N LEU A 88 0.05 2.21 -2.59
CA LEU A 88 -1.26 1.66 -2.94
C LEU A 88 -1.60 1.89 -4.41
N GLU A 89 -1.25 3.07 -4.95
CA GLU A 89 -1.55 3.43 -6.34
C GLU A 89 -0.40 3.10 -7.30
N GLY A 90 0.77 2.74 -6.76
CA GLY A 90 1.91 2.27 -7.56
C GLY A 90 2.66 3.36 -8.32
N GLU A 91 2.48 4.63 -7.96
CA GLU A 91 3.18 5.76 -8.59
C GLU A 91 4.68 5.70 -8.29
N ASP A 92 5.53 5.83 -9.32
CA ASP A 92 6.98 5.87 -9.12
C ASP A 92 7.40 7.13 -8.36
N TRP A 93 8.48 7.05 -7.59
CA TRP A 93 8.99 8.18 -6.82
C TRP A 93 9.34 9.40 -7.67
N HIS A 94 9.82 9.21 -8.91
CA HIS A 94 10.12 10.33 -9.81
C HIS A 94 8.85 11.03 -10.25
N ASP A 95 7.86 10.29 -10.74
CA ASP A 95 6.58 10.82 -11.20
C ASP A 95 5.83 11.51 -10.06
N LEU A 96 5.77 10.84 -8.90
CA LEU A 96 5.19 11.40 -7.69
C LEU A 96 5.90 12.70 -7.33
N SER A 97 7.23 12.71 -7.24
CA SER A 97 7.99 13.92 -6.88
C SER A 97 7.73 15.10 -7.83
N ALA A 98 7.60 14.83 -9.13
CA ALA A 98 7.27 15.83 -10.14
C ALA A 98 5.84 16.35 -9.96
N ARG A 99 4.87 15.45 -9.77
CA ARG A 99 3.44 15.79 -9.57
C ARG A 99 3.22 16.68 -8.36
N ILE A 100 3.87 16.37 -7.24
CA ILE A 100 3.72 17.15 -5.99
C ILE A 100 4.70 18.31 -5.83
N GLY A 101 5.59 18.53 -6.80
CA GLY A 101 6.48 19.69 -6.84
C GLY A 101 7.53 19.72 -5.73
N ILE A 102 8.03 18.55 -5.30
CA ILE A 102 9.08 18.45 -4.28
C ILE A 102 10.24 17.61 -4.78
N ALA A 103 11.44 17.84 -4.24
CA ALA A 103 12.60 17.02 -4.60
C ALA A 103 12.36 15.53 -4.28
N TYR A 104 12.83 14.65 -5.17
CA TYR A 104 12.77 13.19 -5.04
C TYR A 104 13.13 12.68 -3.63
N ASP A 105 14.29 13.09 -3.11
CA ASP A 105 14.74 12.67 -1.77
C ASP A 105 13.83 13.18 -0.65
N LYS A 106 13.25 14.37 -0.83
CA LYS A 106 12.30 14.94 0.13
C LYS A 106 11.02 14.12 0.18
N CYS A 107 10.53 13.67 -0.97
CA CYS A 107 9.36 12.79 -1.07
C CYS A 107 9.56 11.49 -0.29
N LYS A 108 10.69 10.80 -0.50
CA LYS A 108 11.05 9.60 0.25
C LYS A 108 11.20 9.86 1.76
N LYS A 109 11.86 10.96 2.13
CA LYS A 109 12.05 11.33 3.55
C LYS A 109 10.72 11.56 4.26
N ILE A 110 9.71 12.14 3.60
CA ILE A 110 8.37 12.32 4.16
C ILE A 110 7.76 10.95 4.51
N ALA A 111 7.72 10.01 3.56
CA ALA A 111 7.15 8.68 3.79
C ALA A 111 7.88 7.91 4.91
N TYR A 112 9.21 7.82 4.85
CA TYR A 112 9.97 7.06 5.85
C TYR A 112 9.98 7.70 7.24
N ARG A 113 9.85 9.03 7.31
CA ARG A 113 9.67 9.71 8.59
C ARG A 113 8.31 9.37 9.18
N ALA A 114 7.24 9.44 8.39
CA ALA A 114 5.89 9.13 8.83
C ALA A 114 5.76 7.70 9.36
N PHE A 115 6.32 6.70 8.68
CA PHE A 115 6.30 5.33 9.20
C PHE A 115 6.94 5.20 10.58
N ARG A 116 8.09 5.83 10.80
CA ARG A 116 8.77 5.81 12.10
C ARG A 116 8.02 6.60 13.17
N GLU A 117 7.39 7.71 12.81
CA GLU A 117 6.58 8.50 13.74
C GLU A 117 5.32 7.75 14.17
N TYR A 118 4.67 7.04 13.24
CA TYR A 118 3.51 6.22 13.55
C TYR A 118 3.88 5.00 14.41
N ASP A 119 4.95 4.27 14.05
CA ASP A 119 5.46 3.16 14.88
C ASP A 119 5.82 3.58 16.31
N ALA A 120 6.25 4.83 16.50
CA ALA A 120 6.55 5.37 17.82
C ALA A 120 5.29 5.79 18.60
N ALA A 121 4.16 5.97 17.91
CA ALA A 121 2.90 6.40 18.52
C ALA A 121 1.98 5.22 18.89
N THR A 122 2.23 4.03 18.35
CA THR A 122 1.45 2.78 18.54
C THR A 122 2.23 1.73 19.30
#